data_AF-A0A8T6F805-F1
#
_entry.id   AF-A0A8T6F805-F1
#
_cell.length_a   1.000
_cell.length_b   1.000
_cell.length_c   1.000
_cell.angle_alpha   90.00
_cell.angle_beta   90.00
_cell.angle_gamma   90.00
#
_symmetry.space_group_name_H-M   'P 1'
#
loop_
_entity.id
_entity.type
_entity.pdbx_description
1 polymer ?
#
loop_
_entity_poly.entity_id
_entity_poly.type
_entity_poly.pdbx_seq_one_letter_code
_entity_poly.pdbx_strand_id
1 'polypeptide(L)'
;MSQPPIERPFRPRARDVTVDGVPWIARMSDKAKAFAGGYIDEYIYPCPIDRRVLAQLQLSSEDFIQLAVEAESDEQLAEDVRSHVAELRKAQVA
;
A
#
# COMPACT_ATOMS: atom_id res chain seq x y z
N MET A 1 -20.64 -9.54 15.52
CA MET A 1 -20.65 -9.65 14.05
C MET A 1 -19.52 -10.58 13.66
N SER A 2 -19.84 -11.81 13.26
CA SER A 2 -18.82 -12.81 12.88
C SER A 2 -18.47 -12.57 11.43
N GLN A 3 -17.23 -12.21 11.13
CA GLN A 3 -16.78 -12.14 9.74
C GLN A 3 -16.84 -13.54 9.10
N PRO A 4 -17.23 -13.65 7.82
CA PRO A 4 -17.27 -14.92 7.12
C PRO A 4 -15.85 -15.52 7.01
N PRO A 5 -15.73 -16.86 6.94
CA PRO A 5 -14.43 -17.50 6.84
C PRO A 5 -13.78 -17.14 5.50
N ILE A 6 -12.57 -16.59 5.57
CA ILE A 6 -11.70 -16.33 4.43
C ILE A 6 -11.30 -17.67 3.80
N GLU A 7 -11.86 -18.01 2.64
CA GLU A 7 -11.61 -19.28 1.91
C GLU A 7 -10.14 -19.47 1.49
N ARG A 8 -9.34 -18.40 1.52
CA ARG A 8 -7.89 -18.43 1.28
C ARG A 8 -7.17 -17.50 2.25
N PRO A 9 -6.13 -17.96 2.96
CA PRO A 9 -5.33 -17.07 3.81
C PRO A 9 -4.66 -16.02 2.92
N PHE A 10 -4.90 -14.75 3.23
CA PHE A 10 -4.24 -13.65 2.55
C PHE A 10 -2.73 -13.77 2.75
N ARG A 11 -1.97 -13.88 1.65
CA ARG A 11 -0.51 -13.93 1.69
C ARG A 11 0.03 -12.78 0.84
N PRO A 12 0.61 -11.72 1.43
CA PRO A 12 1.21 -10.65 0.67
C PRO A 12 2.45 -11.16 -0.05
N ARG A 13 2.76 -10.53 -1.19
CA ARG A 13 3.90 -10.88 -2.04
C ARG A 13 5.24 -10.89 -1.31
N ALA A 14 6.19 -11.62 -1.89
CA ALA A 14 7.53 -11.77 -1.35
C ALA A 14 8.23 -10.41 -1.22
N ARG A 15 9.20 -10.32 -0.30
CA ARG A 15 9.91 -9.07 -0.01
C ARG A 15 10.75 -8.58 -1.19
N ASP A 16 11.14 -9.50 -2.08
CA ASP A 16 12.00 -9.25 -3.23
C ASP A 16 11.22 -8.75 -4.46
N VAL A 17 9.89 -8.70 -4.39
CA VAL A 17 9.07 -8.14 -5.48
C VAL A 17 9.19 -6.62 -5.44
N THR A 18 9.80 -6.07 -6.48
CA THR A 18 9.92 -4.63 -6.69
C THR A 18 8.83 -4.15 -7.63
N VAL A 19 8.19 -3.04 -7.27
CA VAL A 19 7.26 -2.31 -8.15
C VAL A 19 7.97 -1.04 -8.57
N ASP A 20 8.22 -0.88 -9.87
CA ASP A 20 8.98 0.23 -10.43
C ASP A 20 10.34 0.47 -9.74
N GLY A 21 11.06 -0.62 -9.44
CA GLY A 21 12.35 -0.55 -8.77
C GLY A 21 12.30 -0.23 -7.26
N VAL A 22 11.11 0.00 -6.68
CA VAL A 22 10.95 0.18 -5.24
C VAL A 22 10.65 -1.17 -4.58
N PRO A 23 11.56 -1.72 -3.77
CA PRO A 23 11.28 -2.90 -2.98
C PRO A 23 10.18 -2.58 -1.96
N TRP A 24 9.43 -3.60 -1.52
CA TRP A 24 8.40 -3.50 -0.49
C TRP A 24 7.05 -2.86 -0.90
N ILE A 25 6.96 -2.07 -1.97
CA ILE A 25 5.69 -1.45 -2.39
C ILE A 25 4.63 -2.50 -2.76
N ALA A 26 4.99 -3.53 -3.53
CA ALA A 26 4.08 -4.63 -3.86
C ALA A 26 3.46 -5.26 -2.60
N ARG A 27 4.32 -5.59 -1.64
CA ARG A 27 3.92 -6.21 -0.37
C ARG A 27 3.04 -5.28 0.46
N MET A 28 3.36 -3.98 0.49
CA MET A 28 2.61 -2.97 1.21
C MET A 28 1.23 -2.75 0.58
N SER A 29 1.15 -2.74 -0.75
CA SER A 29 -0.10 -2.65 -1.51
C SER A 29 -1.04 -3.80 -1.20
N ASP A 30 -0.54 -5.03 -1.24
CA ASP A 30 -1.37 -6.20 -0.93
C ASP A 30 -1.96 -6.07 0.49
N LYS A 31 -1.15 -5.66 1.46
CA LYS A 31 -1.58 -5.48 2.85
C LYS A 31 -2.58 -4.33 2.98
N ALA A 32 -2.40 -3.25 2.24
CA ALA A 32 -3.33 -2.12 2.23
C ALA A 32 -4.69 -2.53 1.62
N LYS A 33 -4.68 -3.27 0.50
CA LYS A 33 -5.88 -3.86 -0.12
C LYS A 33 -6.59 -4.84 0.83
N ALA A 34 -5.84 -5.68 1.53
CA ALA A 34 -6.39 -6.61 2.50
C ALA A 34 -6.97 -5.93 3.74
N PHE A 35 -6.32 -4.87 4.22
CA PHE A 35 -6.80 -4.06 5.32
C PHE A 35 -8.11 -3.36 4.95
N ALA A 36 -8.16 -2.75 3.76
CA ALA A 36 -9.37 -2.09 3.24
C ALA A 36 -10.53 -3.07 3.02
N GLY A 37 -10.24 -4.27 2.52
CA GLY A 37 -11.25 -5.31 2.32
C GLY A 37 -11.63 -6.10 3.56
N GLY A 38 -11.00 -5.81 4.72
CA GLY A 38 -11.31 -6.49 5.98
C GLY A 38 -10.94 -7.98 6.02
N TYR A 39 -10.03 -8.43 5.15
CA TYR A 39 -9.55 -9.82 5.06
C TYR A 39 -8.05 -9.95 5.38
N ILE A 40 -7.47 -8.91 5.98
CA ILE A 40 -6.13 -8.97 6.53
C ILE A 40 -6.15 -9.90 7.74
N ASP A 41 -5.58 -11.09 7.57
CA ASP A 41 -5.60 -12.16 8.56
C ASP A 41 -4.53 -11.90 9.64
N GLU A 42 -3.46 -12.69 9.70
CA GLU A 42 -2.35 -12.52 10.65
C GLU A 42 -1.42 -11.32 10.34
N TYR A 43 -1.69 -10.57 9.28
CA TYR A 43 -0.82 -9.48 8.84
C TYR A 43 -1.25 -8.14 9.45
N ILE A 44 -0.27 -7.34 9.88
CA ILE A 44 -0.54 -6.02 10.47
C ILE A 44 -0.22 -4.93 9.46
N TYR A 45 -1.19 -4.06 9.17
CA TYR A 45 -1.01 -2.83 8.41
C TYR A 45 -1.46 -1.61 9.22
N PRO A 46 -0.69 -0.50 9.23
CA PRO A 46 0.69 -0.37 8.72
C PRO A 46 1.72 -0.94 9.72
N CYS A 47 2.66 -1.77 9.24
CA CYS A 47 3.79 -2.26 10.05
C CYS A 47 4.92 -1.22 10.17
N PRO A 48 5.94 -1.41 11.05
CA PRO A 48 7.03 -0.43 11.21
C PRO A 48 7.79 -0.12 9.91
N ILE A 49 7.92 -1.12 9.02
CA ILE A 49 8.56 -0.92 7.71
C ILE A 49 7.63 -0.12 6.78
N ASP A 50 6.34 -0.46 6.73
CA ASP A 50 5.35 0.29 5.94
C ASP A 50 5.34 1.77 6.35
N ARG A 51 5.29 2.04 7.66
CA ARG A 51 5.35 3.41 8.20
C ARG A 51 6.62 4.15 7.77
N ARG A 52 7.76 3.45 7.68
CA ARG A 52 9.02 4.05 7.24
C ARG A 52 8.99 4.40 5.75
N VAL A 53 8.43 3.53 4.91
CA VAL A 53 8.25 3.79 3.47
C VAL A 53 7.27 4.95 3.27
N LEU A 54 6.11 4.93 3.94
CA LEU A 54 5.12 6.00 3.90
C LEU A 54 5.70 7.35 4.35
N ALA A 55 6.49 7.36 5.43
CA ALA A 55 7.17 8.57 5.90
C ALA A 55 8.18 9.13 4.87
N GLN A 56 8.91 8.27 4.16
CA GLN A 56 9.81 8.69 3.08
C GLN A 56 9.05 9.26 1.87
N LEU A 57 7.87 8.71 1.59
CA LEU A 57 6.97 9.20 0.55
C LEU A 57 6.15 10.42 1.00
N GLN A 58 6.20 10.80 2.28
CA GLN A 58 5.34 11.83 2.88
C GLN A 58 3.84 11.54 2.67
N LEU A 59 3.47 10.26 2.61
CA LEU A 59 2.09 9.80 2.48
C LEU A 59 1.55 9.35 3.84
N SER A 60 0.27 9.57 4.07
CA SER A 60 -0.42 8.91 5.18
C SER A 60 -0.73 7.45 4.81
N SER A 61 -0.96 6.61 5.83
CA SER A 61 -1.39 5.23 5.60
C SER A 61 -2.76 5.13 4.95
N GLU A 62 -3.62 6.12 5.16
CA GLU A 62 -4.96 6.21 4.58
C GLU A 62 -4.89 6.59 3.10
N ASP A 63 -4.10 7.59 2.74
CA ASP A 63 -3.88 7.97 1.34
C ASP A 63 -3.33 6.79 0.54
N PHE A 64 -2.35 6.08 1.11
CA PHE A 64 -1.80 4.90 0.46
C PHE A 64 -2.80 3.76 0.32
N ILE A 65 -3.71 3.58 1.30
CA ILE A 65 -4.81 2.61 1.15
C ILE A 65 -5.67 2.99 -0.05
N GLN A 66 -6.06 4.26 -0.18
CA GLN A 66 -6.89 4.72 -1.28
C GLN A 66 -6.23 4.45 -2.64
N LEU A 67 -4.96 4.86 -2.79
CA LEU A 67 -4.18 4.61 -4.00
C LEU A 67 -4.03 3.12 -4.29
N ALA A 68 -3.78 2.31 -3.25
CA ALA A 68 -3.67 0.86 -3.40
C ALA A 68 -5.01 0.25 -3.86
N VAL A 69 -6.14 0.66 -3.30
CA VAL A 69 -7.47 0.13 -3.65
C VAL A 69 -7.89 0.53 -5.07
N GLU A 70 -7.59 1.76 -5.48
CA GLU A 70 -7.89 2.27 -6.82
C GLU A 70 -7.01 1.67 -7.91
N ALA A 71 -5.75 1.34 -7.58
CA ALA A 71 -4.82 0.79 -8.55
C ALA A 71 -5.16 -0.65 -8.96
N GLU A 72 -5.44 -0.82 -10.26
CA GLU A 72 -5.71 -2.12 -10.89
C GLU A 72 -4.43 -2.95 -11.13
N SER A 73 -3.28 -2.29 -11.28
CA SER A 73 -1.97 -2.93 -11.48
C SER A 73 -0.88 -2.32 -10.60
N ASP A 74 0.26 -2.99 -10.51
CA ASP A 74 1.43 -2.48 -9.80
C ASP A 74 2.02 -1.26 -10.48
N GLU A 75 2.06 -1.24 -11.81
CA GLU A 75 2.53 -0.10 -12.59
C GLU A 75 1.66 1.13 -12.32
N GLN A 76 0.33 0.94 -12.30
CA GLN A 76 -0.63 2.01 -12.01
C GLN A 76 -0.42 2.53 -10.59
N LEU A 77 -0.31 1.64 -9.60
CA LEU A 77 -0.03 2.04 -8.22
C LEU A 77 1.27 2.87 -8.11
N ALA A 78 2.32 2.43 -8.79
CA ALA A 78 3.60 3.13 -8.78
C ALA A 78 3.44 4.54 -9.36
N GLU A 79 2.71 4.66 -10.46
CA GLU A 79 2.42 5.94 -11.11
C GLU A 79 1.56 6.85 -10.24
N ASP A 80 0.52 6.32 -9.61
CA ASP A 80 -0.38 7.07 -8.74
C ASP A 80 0.36 7.58 -7.50
N VAL A 81 1.18 6.73 -6.87
CA VAL A 81 2.05 7.12 -5.76
C VAL A 81 3.05 8.20 -6.19
N ARG A 82 3.73 8.03 -7.34
CA ARG A 82 4.67 9.04 -7.85
C ARG A 82 3.97 10.37 -8.09
N SER A 83 2.80 10.34 -8.73
CA SER A 83 2.02 11.52 -9.07
C SER A 83 1.52 12.23 -7.81
N HIS A 84 0.96 11.49 -6.86
CA HIS A 84 0.48 12.05 -5.60
C HIS A 84 1.62 12.70 -4.79
N VAL A 85 2.78 12.03 -4.69
CA VAL A 85 3.96 12.60 -4.01
C VAL A 85 4.49 13.83 -4.74
N ALA A 86 4.48 13.85 -6.07
CA ALA A 86 4.89 15.01 -6.85
C ALA A 86 3.96 16.21 -6.61
N GLU A 87 2.65 15.99 -6.57
CA GLU A 87 1.66 17.04 -6.27
C GLU A 87 1.79 17.57 -4.83
N LEU A 88 1.96 16.68 -3.84
CA LEU A 88 2.22 17.09 -2.45
C LEU A 88 3.47 17.97 -2.33
N ARG A 89 4.56 17.60 -3.04
CA ARG A 89 5.79 18.38 -3.05
C ARG A 89 5.63 19.73 -3.73
N LYS A 90 4.89 19.80 -4.85
CA LYS A 90 4.57 21.08 -5.50
C LYS A 90 3.77 21.99 -4.56
N ALA A 91 2.77 21.44 -3.87
CA ALA A 91 1.95 22.18 -2.92
C ALA A 91 2.72 22.69 -1.69
N GLN A 92 3.82 22.03 -1.29
CA GLN A 92 4.69 22.49 -0.20
C GLN A 92 5.68 23.59 -0.59
N VAL A 93 5.95 23.75 -1.88
CA VAL A 93 6.92 24.73 -2.42
C VAL A 93 6.24 26.00 -2.92
N ALA A 94 4.91 25.96 -3.13
CA ALA A 94 4.08 27.11 -3.49
C ALA A 94 3.65 27.93 -2.26
#